data_AF-A0A4Q2S6P1-F1
#
_entry.id   AF-A0A4Q2S6P1-F1
#
_cell.length_a   1.000
_cell.length_b   1.000
_cell.length_c   1.000
_cell.angle_alpha   90.00
_cell.angle_beta   90.00
_cell.angle_gamma   90.00
#
_symmetry.space_group_name_H-M   'P 1'
#
loop_
_entity.id
_entity.type
_entity.pdbx_description
1 polymer ?
#
loop_
_entity_poly.entity_id
_entity_poly.type
_entity_poly.pdbx_seq_one_letter_code
_entity_poly.pdbx_strand_id
1 'polypeptide(L)'
;MSRVRAILALLTALVLTVGLASSADAAPRKWPKGRITYVDKSLDPDAVKAAVRAWNTSGLNVKFVKVSSTRKARLVIKNTKRVPAGCGTGYGTLGYPGPGRKATVSILHGSDADGQKCAWPGQTLVVAHELGHVLGLEHNSSGCSLMNTSHTNGVAPSLCVGDDIDEVKPGRWRCRLIEKVDLKRAKRIYGGKPRLAETEWCDAIDRIPATGAVTPTQVGGGFTVTVTRAPEPAVPAWLGTWAYGEPGFEVHATPAACTAVPGDDTTQVGLGLWGATPVGGAADEYLQPLPAGPVCLSVWQFDQGYNFALAPTTVLVTGPGARTSARTTDLPPRAASPVAVTRFD
;
A
#
# COMPACT_ATOMS: atom_id res chain seq x y z
N MET A 1 64.01 -1.81 43.64
CA MET A 1 63.20 -1.95 42.39
C MET A 1 61.83 -2.60 42.58
N SER A 2 61.48 -3.16 43.75
CA SER A 2 60.20 -3.88 43.95
C SER A 2 58.97 -2.99 44.23
N ARG A 3 59.16 -1.76 44.73
CA ARG A 3 58.03 -0.86 45.11
C ARG A 3 57.41 -0.09 43.94
N VAL A 4 58.14 0.09 42.82
CA VAL A 4 57.66 0.83 41.63
C VAL A 4 56.72 -0.03 40.77
N ARG A 5 56.88 -1.37 40.80
CA ARG A 5 56.02 -2.30 40.06
C ARG A 5 54.63 -2.48 40.71
N ALA A 6 54.52 -2.32 42.02
CA ALA A 6 53.25 -2.44 42.73
C ALA A 6 52.31 -1.23 42.50
N ILE A 7 52.89 -0.02 42.37
CA ILE A 7 52.13 1.20 42.11
C ILE A 7 51.60 1.24 40.67
N LEU A 8 52.39 0.74 39.71
CA LEU A 8 51.95 0.67 38.32
C LEU A 8 50.78 -0.32 38.13
N ALA A 9 50.80 -1.47 38.81
CA ALA A 9 49.71 -2.45 38.73
C ALA A 9 48.38 -1.94 39.34
N LEU A 10 48.44 -1.12 40.39
CA LEU A 10 47.23 -0.51 40.97
C LEU A 10 46.65 0.62 40.10
N LEU A 11 47.50 1.36 39.37
CA LEU A 11 47.05 2.38 38.42
C LEU A 11 46.42 1.78 37.16
N THR A 12 46.90 0.63 36.67
CA THR A 12 46.25 -0.05 35.54
C THR A 12 44.89 -0.66 35.91
N ALA A 13 44.72 -1.11 37.16
CA ALA A 13 43.43 -1.61 37.65
C ALA A 13 42.40 -0.49 37.88
N LEU A 14 42.85 0.73 38.20
CA LEU A 14 41.96 1.88 38.42
C LEU A 14 41.49 2.55 37.11
N VAL A 15 42.26 2.44 36.02
CA VAL A 15 41.87 2.98 34.71
C VAL A 15 40.86 2.08 33.96
N LEU A 16 40.76 0.80 34.30
CA LEU A 16 39.77 -0.12 33.70
C LEU A 16 38.35 -0.04 34.30
N THR A 17 38.13 0.79 35.33
CA THR A 17 36.79 0.97 35.94
C THR A 17 36.13 2.31 35.59
N VAL A 18 36.78 3.15 34.77
CA VAL A 18 36.17 4.37 34.23
C VAL A 18 35.20 4.01 33.11
N GLY A 19 34.00 3.60 33.53
CA GLY A 19 32.77 4.09 32.94
C GLY A 19 32.50 3.74 31.48
N LEU A 20 32.32 2.45 31.18
CA LEU A 20 31.19 2.05 30.32
C LEU A 20 29.90 2.21 31.14
N ALA A 21 29.61 3.43 31.59
CA ALA A 21 28.24 3.84 31.76
C ALA A 21 27.71 3.97 30.34
N SER A 22 27.39 2.83 29.71
CA SER A 22 26.41 2.82 28.63
C SER A 22 25.24 3.59 29.22
N SER A 23 24.98 4.78 28.69
CA SER A 23 23.72 5.47 28.91
C SER A 23 22.67 4.43 28.57
N ALA A 24 22.16 3.73 29.57
CA ALA A 24 21.02 2.86 29.40
C ALA A 24 19.94 3.84 29.00
N ASP A 25 19.67 3.91 27.69
CA ASP A 25 18.70 4.82 27.11
C ASP A 25 17.44 4.67 27.94
N ALA A 26 17.14 5.71 28.72
CA ALA A 26 16.07 5.63 29.69
C ALA A 26 14.80 5.34 28.90
N ALA A 27 14.15 4.21 29.21
CA ALA A 27 12.99 3.74 28.46
C ALA A 27 11.99 4.89 28.23
N PRO A 28 11.41 5.01 27.03
CA PRO A 28 10.54 6.13 26.69
C PRO A 28 9.46 6.37 27.74
N ARG A 29 9.35 7.63 28.18
CA ARG A 29 8.42 7.96 29.27
C ARG A 29 6.97 7.89 28.78
N LYS A 30 6.13 7.12 29.48
CA LYS A 30 4.70 7.02 29.23
C LYS A 30 3.96 8.35 29.46
N TRP A 31 2.93 8.64 28.66
CA TRP A 31 2.02 9.76 28.88
C TRP A 31 1.15 9.57 30.13
N PRO A 32 1.06 10.57 31.03
CA PRO A 32 0.20 10.50 32.21
C PRO A 32 -1.24 10.21 31.82
N LYS A 33 -1.83 9.19 32.45
CA LYS A 33 -3.22 8.75 32.23
C LYS A 33 -3.56 8.35 30.78
N GLY A 34 -2.55 8.19 29.90
CA GLY A 34 -2.78 7.85 28.49
C GLY A 34 -3.61 8.89 27.72
N ARG A 35 -3.65 10.16 28.15
CA ARG A 35 -4.42 11.20 27.46
C ARG A 35 -3.49 12.25 26.87
N ILE A 36 -3.57 12.45 25.56
CA ILE A 36 -2.66 13.31 24.80
C ILE A 36 -3.49 14.35 24.06
N THR A 37 -3.54 15.57 24.58
CA THR A 37 -4.19 16.69 23.89
C THR A 37 -3.32 17.15 22.73
N TYR A 38 -3.86 17.20 21.52
CA TYR A 38 -3.12 17.62 20.33
C TYR A 38 -3.79 18.77 19.61
N VAL A 39 -3.00 19.58 18.92
CA VAL A 39 -3.48 20.50 17.90
C VAL A 39 -2.88 20.09 16.58
N ASP A 40 -3.71 20.13 15.54
CA ASP A 40 -3.31 19.89 14.17
C ASP A 40 -3.07 21.22 13.48
N LYS A 41 -1.84 21.42 13.01
CA LYS A 41 -1.39 22.55 12.20
C LYS A 41 -0.76 22.06 10.89
N SER A 42 -1.02 20.81 10.50
CA SER A 42 -0.59 20.33 9.19
C SER A 42 -1.53 20.86 8.10
N LEU A 43 -1.07 20.74 6.87
CA LEU A 43 -1.83 20.90 5.64
C LEU A 43 -2.47 19.56 5.20
N ASP A 44 -2.43 18.53 6.06
CA ASP A 44 -2.89 17.17 5.80
C ASP A 44 -3.91 16.71 6.86
N PRO A 45 -5.00 17.46 7.08
CA PRO A 45 -5.91 17.24 8.22
C PRO A 45 -6.62 15.88 8.17
N ASP A 46 -6.88 15.34 6.98
CA ASP A 46 -7.53 14.04 6.82
C ASP A 46 -6.60 12.88 7.18
N ALA A 47 -5.32 12.97 6.81
CA ALA A 47 -4.29 12.01 7.23
C ALA A 47 -4.15 12.00 8.76
N VAL A 48 -4.09 13.19 9.39
CA VAL A 48 -4.02 13.32 10.84
C VAL A 48 -5.27 12.74 11.51
N LYS A 49 -6.45 13.06 11.00
CA LYS A 49 -7.72 12.54 11.51
C LYS A 49 -7.79 11.02 11.44
N ALA A 50 -7.39 10.42 10.31
CA ALA A 50 -7.39 8.98 10.12
C ALA A 50 -6.38 8.27 11.03
N ALA A 51 -5.14 8.76 11.11
CA ALA A 51 -4.11 8.21 11.99
C ALA A 51 -4.50 8.27 13.49
N VAL A 52 -5.04 9.42 13.93
CA VAL A 52 -5.57 9.59 15.28
C VAL A 52 -6.72 8.63 15.56
N ARG A 53 -7.64 8.47 14.59
CA ARG A 53 -8.76 7.53 14.71
C ARG A 53 -8.25 6.12 14.94
N ALA A 54 -7.29 5.65 14.12
CA ALA A 54 -6.73 4.30 14.23
C ALA A 54 -6.17 4.03 15.64
N TRP A 55 -5.36 4.94 16.18
CA TRP A 55 -4.83 4.80 17.54
C TRP A 55 -5.94 4.84 18.60
N ASN A 56 -6.91 5.74 18.47
CA ASN A 56 -8.03 5.86 19.43
C ASN A 56 -8.99 4.66 19.41
N THR A 57 -9.12 3.95 18.28
CA THR A 57 -9.99 2.77 18.14
C THR A 57 -9.26 1.45 18.33
N SER A 58 -7.94 1.48 18.53
CA SER A 58 -7.08 0.30 18.72
C SER A 58 -7.38 -0.54 19.97
N GLY A 59 -8.26 -0.09 20.87
CA GLY A 59 -8.57 -0.78 22.13
C GLY A 59 -7.51 -0.65 23.23
N LEU A 60 -6.43 0.10 22.97
CA LEU A 60 -5.44 0.49 23.97
C LEU A 60 -6.01 1.56 24.92
N ASN A 61 -5.48 1.63 26.16
CA ASN A 61 -5.84 2.68 27.10
C ASN A 61 -5.08 4.00 26.82
N VAL A 62 -5.22 4.50 25.59
CA VAL A 62 -4.67 5.78 25.16
C VAL A 62 -5.68 6.54 24.33
N LYS A 63 -5.69 7.87 24.46
CA LYS A 63 -6.56 8.76 23.68
C LYS A 63 -5.83 10.03 23.28
N PHE A 64 -5.79 10.27 21.98
CA PHE A 64 -5.50 11.56 21.38
C PHE A 64 -6.76 12.41 21.35
N VAL A 65 -6.68 13.64 21.87
CA VAL A 65 -7.82 14.54 22.00
C VAL A 65 -7.52 15.87 21.32
N LYS A 66 -8.26 16.18 20.26
CA LYS A 66 -8.08 17.43 19.53
C LYS A 66 -8.46 18.61 20.41
N VAL A 67 -7.65 19.66 20.41
CA VAL A 67 -7.93 20.96 21.05
C VAL A 67 -7.76 22.09 20.03
N SER A 68 -8.42 23.22 20.27
CA SER A 68 -8.45 24.34 19.32
C SER A 68 -7.21 25.22 19.32
N SER A 69 -6.32 25.13 20.32
CA SER A 69 -5.16 26.01 20.41
C SER A 69 -3.88 25.32 20.89
N THR A 70 -2.75 25.81 20.38
CA THR A 70 -1.42 25.32 20.76
C THR A 70 -1.11 25.52 22.25
N ARG A 71 -1.73 26.49 22.92
CA ARG A 71 -1.54 26.71 24.37
C ARG A 71 -2.10 25.55 25.20
N LYS A 72 -3.22 24.97 24.77
CA LYS A 72 -3.91 23.85 25.43
C LYS A 72 -3.34 22.49 25.01
N ALA A 73 -2.61 22.42 23.90
CA ALA A 73 -2.06 21.20 23.37
C ALA A 73 -0.75 20.78 24.05
N ARG A 74 -0.57 19.47 24.18
CA ARG A 74 0.67 18.81 24.62
C ARG A 74 1.44 18.22 23.45
N LEU A 75 0.75 17.94 22.35
CA LEU A 75 1.31 17.52 21.06
C LEU A 75 0.95 18.56 20.00
N VAL A 76 1.92 18.96 19.19
CA VAL A 76 1.70 19.81 18.00
C VAL A 76 2.09 19.01 16.77
N ILE A 77 1.12 18.78 15.88
CA ILE A 77 1.34 18.16 14.58
C ILE A 77 1.45 19.30 13.56
N LYS A 78 2.50 19.31 12.73
CA LYS A 78 2.79 20.40 11.79
C LYS A 78 3.52 19.88 10.56
N ASN A 79 3.61 20.68 9.51
CA ASN A 79 4.48 20.35 8.38
C ASN A 79 5.93 20.82 8.60
N THR A 80 6.84 20.19 7.87
CA THR A 80 8.25 20.59 7.73
C THR A 80 8.65 20.47 6.27
N LYS A 81 9.65 21.25 5.84
CA LYS A 81 10.30 21.11 4.53
C LYS A 81 11.57 20.25 4.59
N ARG A 82 11.95 19.82 5.80
CA ARG A 82 13.16 19.04 6.07
C ARG A 82 12.70 17.72 6.65
N VAL A 83 12.84 16.65 5.88
CA VAL A 83 12.75 15.24 6.31
C VAL A 83 13.83 14.46 5.55
N PRO A 84 14.38 13.36 6.10
CA PRO A 84 15.59 12.75 5.57
C PRO A 84 15.44 12.11 4.18
N ALA A 85 14.27 11.53 3.89
CA ALA A 85 14.08 10.70 2.70
C ALA A 85 12.74 10.97 1.99
N GLY A 86 12.32 12.24 1.95
CA GLY A 86 11.17 12.63 1.14
C GLY A 86 9.81 12.11 1.65
N CYS A 87 8.92 11.80 0.71
CA CYS A 87 7.59 11.30 1.04
C CYS A 87 7.69 9.95 1.76
N GLY A 88 6.90 9.75 2.82
CA GLY A 88 7.01 8.55 3.66
C GLY A 88 7.86 8.72 4.93
N THR A 89 8.43 9.92 5.16
CA THR A 89 9.20 10.21 6.38
C THR A 89 8.65 11.38 7.20
N GLY A 90 8.90 11.33 8.51
CA GLY A 90 8.53 12.36 9.47
C GLY A 90 9.48 12.41 10.67
N TYR A 91 9.12 13.24 11.64
CA TYR A 91 9.79 13.30 12.94
C TYR A 91 8.79 13.40 14.08
N GLY A 92 8.83 12.43 14.98
CA GLY A 92 8.03 12.36 16.19
C GLY A 92 8.88 12.47 17.45
N THR A 93 8.39 13.21 18.45
CA THR A 93 8.95 13.13 19.81
C THR A 93 8.75 11.73 20.37
N LEU A 94 9.80 11.12 20.93
CA LEU A 94 9.71 9.81 21.57
C LEU A 94 9.11 9.93 22.99
N GLY A 95 7.88 9.47 23.17
CA GLY A 95 7.19 9.45 24.46
C GLY A 95 6.81 10.83 25.01
N TYR A 96 6.63 10.91 26.34
CA TYR A 96 6.21 12.11 27.07
C TYR A 96 7.42 12.96 27.51
N PRO A 97 7.64 14.15 26.92
CA PRO A 97 8.91 14.88 27.05
C PRO A 97 9.16 15.55 28.40
N GLY A 98 8.12 15.78 29.22
CA GLY A 98 8.27 16.63 30.39
C GLY A 98 6.98 17.32 30.80
N PRO A 99 6.74 17.58 32.10
CA PRO A 99 5.86 18.71 32.44
C PRO A 99 6.43 19.99 31.80
N GLY A 100 5.55 20.88 31.35
CA GLY A 100 5.92 22.14 30.69
C GLY A 100 6.44 22.03 29.25
N ARG A 101 6.83 20.83 28.79
CA ARG A 101 7.32 20.59 27.42
C ARG A 101 6.18 20.11 26.50
N LYS A 102 6.34 20.33 25.20
CA LYS A 102 5.42 19.84 24.16
C LYS A 102 6.12 18.81 23.30
N ALA A 103 5.40 17.75 22.95
CA ALA A 103 5.79 16.85 21.89
C ALA A 103 5.46 17.49 20.53
N THR A 104 6.19 17.08 19.51
CA THR A 104 5.97 17.49 18.13
C THR A 104 5.92 16.28 17.21
N VAL A 105 5.05 16.35 16.22
CA VAL A 105 5.11 15.54 15.00
C VAL A 105 5.31 16.50 13.84
N SER A 106 6.31 16.25 13.01
CA SER A 106 6.59 17.05 11.81
C SER A 106 6.55 16.12 10.60
N ILE A 107 5.69 16.41 9.63
CA ILE A 107 5.55 15.63 8.39
C ILE A 107 5.86 16.48 7.17
N LEU A 108 6.34 15.87 6.09
CA LEU A 108 6.50 16.58 4.82
C LEU A 108 5.14 16.77 4.15
N HIS A 109 4.90 17.97 3.61
CA HIS A 109 3.77 18.26 2.74
C HIS A 109 4.26 18.92 1.46
N GLY A 110 3.63 18.59 0.33
CA GLY A 110 4.03 19.07 -0.99
C GLY A 110 4.74 17.98 -1.77
N SER A 111 5.87 18.30 -2.39
CA SER A 111 6.71 17.31 -3.07
C SER A 111 8.01 17.06 -2.31
N ASP A 112 8.55 15.87 -2.43
CA ASP A 112 9.94 15.61 -2.06
C ASP A 112 10.94 16.06 -3.14
N ALA A 113 12.22 15.72 -2.94
CA ALA A 113 13.31 16.12 -3.81
C ALA A 113 13.18 15.56 -5.23
N ASP A 114 12.54 14.39 -5.37
CA ASP A 114 12.33 13.71 -6.65
C ASP A 114 11.02 14.16 -7.34
N GLY A 115 10.31 15.12 -6.74
CA GLY A 115 9.07 15.69 -7.26
C GLY A 115 7.82 14.91 -6.87
N GLN A 116 7.96 13.77 -6.19
CA GLN A 116 6.83 12.93 -5.77
C GLN A 116 5.93 13.73 -4.82
N LYS A 117 4.62 13.71 -5.05
CA LYS A 117 3.64 14.39 -4.20
C LYS A 117 3.35 13.58 -2.94
N CYS A 118 3.71 14.15 -1.79
CA CYS A 118 3.37 13.64 -0.49
C CYS A 118 1.89 13.96 -0.19
N ALA A 119 1.00 13.00 -0.36
CA ALA A 119 -0.41 13.22 -0.05
C ALA A 119 -1.07 12.05 0.67
N TRP A 120 -2.35 12.24 0.98
CA TRP A 120 -3.25 11.18 1.38
C TRP A 120 -3.37 10.11 0.30
N PRO A 121 -3.49 8.81 0.63
CA PRO A 121 -3.51 8.22 1.96
C PRO A 121 -2.11 7.98 2.54
N GLY A 122 -1.04 8.10 1.77
CA GLY A 122 0.31 7.76 2.23
C GLY A 122 0.79 8.56 3.45
N GLN A 123 0.42 9.83 3.53
CA GLN A 123 0.66 10.66 4.73
C GLN A 123 -0.02 10.12 5.99
N THR A 124 -1.12 9.36 5.86
CA THR A 124 -1.78 8.73 7.01
C THR A 124 -0.87 7.72 7.69
N LEU A 125 -0.11 6.94 6.91
CA LEU A 125 0.82 5.95 7.43
C LEU A 125 1.98 6.63 8.17
N VAL A 126 2.55 7.68 7.58
CA VAL A 126 3.60 8.50 8.21
C VAL A 126 3.09 9.10 9.52
N VAL A 127 1.93 9.76 9.53
CA VAL A 127 1.40 10.33 10.77
C VAL A 127 1.14 9.23 11.80
N ALA A 128 0.60 8.07 11.41
CA ALA A 128 0.39 6.96 12.33
C ALA A 128 1.71 6.46 12.95
N HIS A 129 2.77 6.35 12.14
CA HIS A 129 4.13 6.01 12.57
C HIS A 129 4.67 7.02 13.59
N GLU A 130 4.62 8.31 13.26
CA GLU A 130 5.11 9.36 14.15
C GLU A 130 4.30 9.46 15.46
N LEU A 131 2.99 9.18 15.41
CA LEU A 131 2.18 9.05 16.61
C LEU A 131 2.60 7.83 17.45
N GLY A 132 3.06 6.74 16.84
CA GLY A 132 3.69 5.61 17.53
C GLY A 132 4.93 6.04 18.34
N HIS A 133 5.80 6.89 17.77
CA HIS A 133 6.89 7.51 18.52
C HIS A 133 6.38 8.35 19.69
N VAL A 134 5.34 9.16 19.49
CA VAL A 134 4.72 9.93 20.58
C VAL A 134 4.23 9.01 21.70
N LEU A 135 3.76 7.80 21.38
CA LEU A 135 3.38 6.80 22.38
C LEU A 135 4.58 6.16 23.10
N GLY A 136 5.80 6.36 22.62
CA GLY A 136 7.02 5.77 23.16
C GLY A 136 7.42 4.46 22.46
N LEU A 137 6.89 4.20 21.27
CA LEU A 137 7.36 3.10 20.43
C LEU A 137 8.61 3.53 19.68
N GLU A 138 9.68 2.77 19.79
CA GLU A 138 10.85 2.90 18.94
C GLU A 138 10.60 2.20 17.60
N HIS A 139 11.47 2.51 16.63
CA HIS A 139 11.51 1.78 15.37
C HIS A 139 11.56 0.27 15.59
N ASN A 140 10.98 -0.47 14.65
CA ASN A 140 10.98 -1.92 14.64
C ASN A 140 10.91 -2.40 13.19
N SER A 141 12.02 -2.93 12.70
CA SER A 141 12.13 -3.46 11.35
C SER A 141 11.73 -4.94 11.26
N SER A 142 10.89 -5.45 12.18
CA SER A 142 10.38 -6.82 12.10
C SER A 142 9.04 -6.87 11.36
N GLY A 143 9.04 -7.60 10.24
CA GLY A 143 7.87 -7.85 9.41
C GLY A 143 7.05 -6.59 9.17
N CYS A 144 5.74 -6.74 9.30
CA CYS A 144 4.79 -5.70 8.94
C CYS A 144 4.71 -4.46 9.88
N SER A 145 5.62 -4.26 10.83
CA SER A 145 5.47 -3.22 11.86
C SER A 145 5.20 -1.83 11.26
N LEU A 146 4.18 -1.12 11.77
CA LEU A 146 3.97 0.31 11.51
C LEU A 146 5.23 1.11 11.83
N MET A 147 5.98 0.68 12.85
CA MET A 147 7.20 1.34 13.29
C MET A 147 8.44 0.98 12.46
N ASN A 148 8.29 0.40 11.26
CA ASN A 148 9.42 0.17 10.36
C ASN A 148 10.03 1.52 9.92
N THR A 149 11.36 1.60 9.87
CA THR A 149 12.10 2.79 9.42
C THR A 149 11.90 3.11 7.96
N SER A 150 11.48 2.11 7.17
CA SER A 150 11.21 2.24 5.75
C SER A 150 9.74 1.98 5.47
N HIS A 151 9.18 2.81 4.59
CA HIS A 151 7.87 2.62 4.01
C HIS A 151 8.03 2.57 2.50
N THR A 152 7.26 1.72 1.82
CA THR A 152 7.14 1.74 0.37
C THR A 152 6.24 2.92 0.00
N ASN A 153 6.85 4.11 -0.01
CA ASN A 153 6.29 5.37 -0.50
C ASN A 153 4.89 5.70 0.02
N GLY A 154 4.71 5.45 1.33
CA GLY A 154 3.48 5.73 2.07
C GLY A 154 2.36 4.70 1.88
N VAL A 155 2.50 3.74 0.97
CA VAL A 155 1.47 2.73 0.68
C VAL A 155 1.42 1.65 1.76
N ALA A 156 2.59 1.21 2.22
CA ALA A 156 2.74 0.21 3.28
C ALA A 156 4.12 0.32 3.97
N PRO A 157 4.31 -0.22 5.19
CA PRO A 157 5.64 -0.48 5.72
C PRO A 157 6.42 -1.42 4.78
N SER A 158 7.72 -1.20 4.55
CA SER A 158 8.44 -1.88 3.45
C SER A 158 8.51 -3.39 3.56
N LEU A 159 8.38 -3.94 4.77
CA LEU A 159 8.37 -5.38 5.02
C LEU A 159 6.94 -5.95 5.12
N CYS A 160 5.92 -5.17 4.76
CA CYS A 160 4.54 -5.62 4.63
C CYS A 160 4.17 -6.13 3.25
N VAL A 161 4.98 -5.83 2.26
CA VAL A 161 4.75 -6.20 0.86
C VAL A 161 5.46 -7.51 0.50
N GLY A 162 6.02 -8.24 1.47
CA GLY A 162 6.72 -9.50 1.21
C GLY A 162 7.99 -9.30 0.36
N ASP A 163 8.51 -10.40 -0.19
CA ASP A 163 9.54 -10.36 -1.24
C ASP A 163 8.93 -9.91 -2.58
N ASP A 164 7.62 -10.03 -2.74
CA ASP A 164 6.86 -9.57 -3.91
C ASP A 164 6.55 -8.08 -3.80
N ILE A 165 7.56 -7.24 -4.01
CA ILE A 165 7.33 -5.82 -4.32
C ILE A 165 6.43 -5.64 -5.55
N ASP A 166 6.31 -6.69 -6.38
CA ASP A 166 5.38 -6.82 -7.50
C ASP A 166 3.93 -7.13 -7.04
N GLU A 167 3.73 -7.56 -5.78
CA GLU A 167 2.44 -7.68 -5.10
C GLU A 167 2.07 -6.40 -4.32
N VAL A 168 2.71 -5.26 -4.60
CA VAL A 168 2.12 -3.95 -4.27
C VAL A 168 0.83 -3.87 -5.07
N LYS A 169 -0.28 -4.30 -4.47
CA LYS A 169 -1.62 -4.30 -5.07
C LYS A 169 -1.84 -2.92 -5.67
N PRO A 170 -1.74 -2.78 -7.00
CA PRO A 170 -1.78 -1.45 -7.59
C PRO A 170 -3.09 -0.77 -7.21
N GLY A 171 -3.06 0.56 -7.10
CA GLY A 171 -4.24 1.31 -6.68
C GLY A 171 -4.85 0.91 -5.33
N ARG A 172 -4.13 0.17 -4.46
CA ARG A 172 -4.52 -0.07 -3.06
C ARG A 172 -3.46 0.47 -2.12
N TRP A 173 -3.87 0.67 -0.87
CA TRP A 173 -2.98 1.09 0.21
C TRP A 173 -3.30 0.36 1.50
N ARG A 174 -2.31 0.23 2.38
CA ARG A 174 -2.44 -0.53 3.63
C ARG A 174 -3.16 0.31 4.68
N CYS A 175 -4.48 0.23 4.68
CA CYS A 175 -5.32 0.97 5.61
C CYS A 175 -5.42 0.34 7.01
N ARG A 176 -4.95 -0.90 7.20
CA ARG A 176 -4.60 -1.42 8.55
C ARG A 176 -3.29 -0.80 9.01
N LEU A 177 -3.40 0.43 9.49
CA LEU A 177 -2.25 1.24 9.88
C LEU A 177 -1.44 0.61 11.02
N ILE A 178 -2.12 0.08 12.06
CA ILE A 178 -1.46 -0.40 13.28
C ILE A 178 -1.48 -1.92 13.28
N GLU A 179 -0.30 -2.53 13.28
CA GLU A 179 -0.18 -3.98 13.17
C GLU A 179 -0.14 -4.68 14.52
N LYS A 180 -0.34 -6.00 14.49
CA LYS A 180 -0.37 -6.84 15.69
C LYS A 180 0.89 -6.67 16.55
N VAL A 181 2.05 -6.52 15.92
CA VAL A 181 3.33 -6.32 16.62
C VAL A 181 3.34 -4.97 17.35
N ASP A 182 2.85 -3.89 16.73
CA ASP A 182 2.79 -2.56 17.34
C ASP A 182 1.78 -2.52 18.49
N LEU A 183 0.61 -3.12 18.30
CA LEU A 183 -0.40 -3.28 19.33
C LEU A 183 0.13 -4.02 20.57
N LYS A 184 0.87 -5.12 20.36
CA LYS A 184 1.49 -5.89 21.46
C LYS A 184 2.52 -5.05 22.22
N ARG A 185 3.30 -4.23 21.52
CA ARG A 185 4.29 -3.31 22.13
C ARG A 185 3.61 -2.19 22.90
N ALA A 186 2.66 -1.51 22.27
CA ALA A 186 1.91 -0.41 22.89
C ALA A 186 1.06 -0.88 24.08
N LYS A 187 0.52 -2.10 24.05
CA LYS A 187 -0.17 -2.73 25.21
C LYS A 187 0.72 -2.82 26.43
N ARG A 188 2.03 -3.10 26.28
CA ARG A 188 2.95 -3.15 27.44
C ARG A 188 3.12 -1.79 28.10
N ILE A 189 3.01 -0.71 27.33
CA ILE A 189 3.13 0.66 27.84
C ILE A 189 1.78 1.13 28.42
N TYR A 190 0.69 1.01 27.66
CA TYR A 190 -0.60 1.62 27.99
C TYR A 190 -1.62 0.67 28.62
N GLY A 191 -1.50 -0.64 28.43
CA GLY A 191 -2.53 -1.61 28.77
C GLY A 191 -3.69 -1.60 27.76
N GLY A 192 -4.84 -2.14 28.17
CA GLY A 192 -6.04 -2.23 27.34
C GLY A 192 -6.23 -3.60 26.67
N LYS A 193 -7.25 -3.68 25.80
CA LYS A 193 -7.61 -4.87 25.02
C LYS A 193 -7.44 -4.54 23.53
N PRO A 194 -6.25 -4.81 22.94
CA PRO A 194 -5.99 -4.44 21.57
C PRO A 194 -7.01 -5.03 20.60
N ARG A 195 -7.37 -4.24 19.60
CA ARG A 195 -8.25 -4.60 18.48
C ARG A 195 -7.50 -4.29 17.20
N LEU A 196 -7.30 -5.32 16.40
CA LEU A 196 -6.74 -5.20 15.07
C LEU A 196 -7.89 -4.84 14.11
N ALA A 197 -7.65 -3.92 13.18
CA ALA A 197 -8.61 -3.69 12.12
C ALA A 197 -8.63 -4.92 11.19
N GLU A 198 -9.84 -5.35 10.79
CA GLU A 198 -10.01 -6.53 9.93
C GLU A 198 -9.54 -6.25 8.50
N THR A 199 -9.87 -5.06 7.98
CA THR A 199 -9.49 -4.63 6.63
C THR A 199 -8.01 -4.25 6.57
N GLU A 200 -7.22 -5.06 5.88
CA GLU A 200 -5.79 -4.83 5.69
C GLU A 200 -5.49 -3.78 4.61
N TRP A 201 -6.16 -3.93 3.48
CA TRP A 201 -5.97 -3.13 2.28
C TRP A 201 -7.26 -2.40 1.94
N CYS A 202 -7.12 -1.14 1.54
CA CYS A 202 -8.22 -0.33 1.02
C CYS A 202 -7.87 0.12 -0.39
N ASP A 203 -8.90 0.29 -1.21
CA ASP A 203 -8.72 0.89 -2.53
C ASP A 203 -8.27 2.36 -2.36
N ALA A 204 -7.25 2.73 -3.12
CA ALA A 204 -6.67 4.07 -3.18
C ALA A 204 -7.28 4.92 -4.30
N ILE A 205 -7.98 4.26 -5.22
CA ILE A 205 -8.73 4.82 -6.35
C ILE A 205 -10.15 4.29 -6.22
N ASP A 206 -11.14 5.10 -6.58
CA ASP A 206 -12.50 4.58 -6.75
C ASP A 206 -12.50 3.50 -7.83
N ARG A 207 -13.38 2.49 -7.71
CA ARG A 207 -13.48 1.42 -8.70
C ARG A 207 -14.35 1.83 -9.88
N ILE A 208 -14.00 1.33 -11.08
CA ILE A 208 -14.83 1.48 -12.29
C ILE A 208 -16.21 0.85 -12.00
N PRO A 209 -17.34 1.57 -12.20
CA PRO A 209 -18.65 1.01 -11.88
C PRO A 209 -19.01 -0.23 -12.69
N ALA A 210 -18.71 -0.24 -13.98
CA ALA A 210 -18.96 -1.36 -14.88
C ALA A 210 -18.02 -1.28 -16.09
N THR A 211 -17.72 -2.45 -16.67
CA THR A 211 -17.03 -2.54 -17.97
C THR A 211 -17.89 -1.93 -19.07
N GLY A 212 -17.26 -1.38 -20.11
CA GLY A 212 -17.99 -0.82 -21.25
C GLY A 212 -18.65 -1.89 -22.13
N ALA A 213 -19.29 -1.44 -23.21
CA ALA A 213 -19.98 -2.34 -24.13
C ALA A 213 -19.01 -3.34 -24.79
N VAL A 214 -19.50 -4.56 -25.04
CA VAL A 214 -18.72 -5.65 -25.65
C VAL A 214 -19.47 -6.20 -26.84
N THR A 215 -18.79 -6.30 -27.98
CA THR A 215 -19.33 -6.88 -29.22
C THR A 215 -18.45 -8.04 -29.69
N PRO A 216 -18.89 -9.31 -29.58
CA PRO A 216 -18.17 -10.44 -30.14
C PRO A 216 -18.47 -10.59 -31.63
N THR A 217 -17.44 -10.75 -32.44
CA THR A 217 -17.52 -11.05 -33.88
C THR A 217 -16.78 -12.35 -34.16
N GLN A 218 -17.45 -13.33 -34.76
CA GLN A 218 -16.82 -14.60 -35.13
C GLN A 218 -15.86 -14.38 -36.30
N VAL A 219 -14.61 -14.81 -36.16
CA VAL A 219 -13.58 -14.69 -37.21
C VAL A 219 -12.89 -16.05 -37.37
N GLY A 220 -13.23 -16.74 -38.46
CA GLY A 220 -12.73 -18.09 -38.72
C GLY A 220 -13.18 -19.10 -37.64
N GLY A 221 -12.21 -19.68 -36.93
CA GLY A 221 -12.45 -20.62 -35.83
C GLY A 221 -12.48 -19.98 -34.43
N GLY A 222 -12.20 -18.67 -34.33
CA GLY A 222 -12.17 -17.93 -33.07
C GLY A 222 -13.16 -16.77 -33.06
N PHE A 223 -12.91 -15.82 -32.15
CA PHE A 223 -13.71 -14.60 -32.01
C PHE A 223 -12.77 -13.40 -31.87
N THR A 224 -13.13 -12.29 -32.49
CA THR A 224 -12.64 -10.98 -32.09
C THR A 224 -13.67 -10.36 -31.15
N VAL A 225 -13.23 -9.88 -30.00
CA VAL A 225 -14.08 -9.15 -29.05
C VAL A 225 -13.71 -7.69 -29.10
N THR A 226 -14.64 -6.84 -29.55
CA THR A 226 -14.49 -5.39 -29.52
C THR A 226 -15.06 -4.86 -28.20
N VAL A 227 -14.22 -4.20 -27.41
CA VAL A 227 -14.57 -3.67 -26.08
C VAL A 227 -14.49 -2.16 -26.10
N THR A 228 -15.57 -1.47 -25.74
CA THR A 228 -15.59 -0.02 -25.55
C THR A 228 -14.99 0.33 -24.18
N ARG A 229 -14.04 1.26 -24.15
CA ARG A 229 -13.41 1.75 -22.91
C ARG A 229 -14.41 2.58 -22.09
N ALA A 230 -14.80 2.08 -20.92
CA ALA A 230 -15.64 2.82 -19.98
C ALA A 230 -14.84 3.96 -19.31
N PRO A 231 -15.52 5.02 -18.82
CA PRO A 231 -14.89 6.05 -18.01
C PRO A 231 -14.19 5.46 -16.78
N GLU A 232 -12.93 5.84 -16.59
CA GLU A 232 -12.13 5.46 -15.42
C GLU A 232 -12.19 6.59 -14.37
N PRO A 233 -12.22 6.25 -13.08
CA PRO A 233 -12.07 7.24 -12.03
C PRO A 233 -10.74 8.00 -12.15
N ALA A 234 -10.76 9.27 -11.77
CA ALA A 234 -9.54 10.08 -11.82
C ALA A 234 -8.50 9.49 -10.87
N VAL A 235 -7.35 9.11 -11.43
CA VAL A 235 -6.21 8.67 -10.62
C VAL A 235 -5.71 9.87 -9.82
N PRO A 236 -5.70 9.80 -8.48
CA PRO A 236 -5.22 10.92 -7.69
C PRO A 236 -3.77 11.25 -8.03
N ALA A 237 -3.45 12.54 -8.17
CA ALA A 237 -2.12 13.00 -8.58
C ALA A 237 -0.97 12.52 -7.65
N TRP A 238 -1.27 12.16 -6.40
CA TRP A 238 -0.28 11.59 -5.48
C TRP A 238 0.12 10.15 -5.82
N LEU A 239 -0.75 9.43 -6.51
CA LEU A 239 -0.44 8.15 -7.14
C LEU A 239 0.33 8.37 -8.47
N GLY A 240 0.57 9.62 -8.88
CA GLY A 240 1.04 10.05 -10.21
C GLY A 240 2.46 9.68 -10.67
N THR A 241 3.06 8.64 -10.10
CA THR A 241 4.20 7.88 -10.63
C THR A 241 4.09 6.37 -10.33
N TRP A 242 3.00 5.97 -9.68
CA TRP A 242 2.67 4.67 -9.08
C TRP A 242 1.53 3.96 -9.81
N ALA A 243 1.03 4.55 -10.89
CA ALA A 243 0.08 3.91 -11.79
C ALA A 243 0.79 2.70 -12.41
N TYR A 244 0.76 1.57 -11.70
CA TYR A 244 1.36 0.34 -12.16
C TYR A 244 0.53 -0.16 -13.33
N GLY A 245 1.19 -0.26 -14.47
CA GLY A 245 0.61 -0.86 -15.65
C GLY A 245 -0.26 0.06 -16.48
N GLU A 246 -0.38 -0.36 -17.72
CA GLU A 246 -1.29 0.22 -18.68
C GLU A 246 -2.70 -0.31 -18.39
N PRO A 247 -3.73 0.55 -18.27
CA PRO A 247 -5.08 0.07 -18.02
C PRO A 247 -5.56 -0.75 -19.23
N GLY A 248 -6.51 -1.65 -18.99
CA GLY A 248 -6.92 -2.60 -20.01
C GLY A 248 -8.20 -3.35 -19.65
N PHE A 249 -8.35 -4.54 -20.22
CA PHE A 249 -9.42 -5.46 -19.92
C PHE A 249 -8.99 -6.93 -20.05
N GLU A 250 -9.57 -7.77 -19.22
CA GLU A 250 -9.45 -9.22 -19.30
C GLU A 250 -10.71 -9.81 -19.91
N VAL A 251 -10.55 -10.87 -20.71
CA VAL A 251 -11.67 -11.65 -21.25
C VAL A 251 -11.60 -13.05 -20.68
N HIS A 252 -12.66 -13.47 -20.00
CA HIS A 252 -12.80 -14.81 -19.45
C HIS A 252 -13.88 -15.59 -20.19
N ALA A 253 -13.69 -16.90 -20.36
CA ALA A 253 -14.65 -17.79 -20.99
C ALA A 253 -15.08 -18.91 -20.02
N THR A 254 -16.38 -19.07 -19.84
CA THR A 254 -16.96 -20.09 -18.95
C THR A 254 -18.10 -20.84 -19.67
N PRO A 255 -18.16 -22.18 -19.61
CA PRO A 255 -19.24 -22.94 -20.25
C PRO A 255 -20.61 -22.58 -19.66
N ALA A 256 -21.57 -22.24 -20.51
CA ALA A 256 -22.99 -22.02 -20.19
C ALA A 256 -23.38 -20.95 -19.13
N ALA A 257 -22.49 -20.46 -18.27
CA ALA A 257 -22.80 -19.51 -17.21
C ALA A 257 -21.69 -18.49 -16.99
N CYS A 258 -22.05 -17.23 -16.72
CA CYS A 258 -21.10 -16.12 -16.52
C CYS A 258 -20.62 -16.04 -15.07
N THR A 259 -19.83 -17.02 -14.64
CA THR A 259 -19.36 -17.13 -13.25
C THR A 259 -17.90 -16.75 -13.08
N ALA A 260 -17.22 -16.34 -14.14
CA ALA A 260 -15.81 -15.96 -14.09
C ALA A 260 -15.62 -14.71 -13.22
N VAL A 261 -14.61 -14.77 -12.36
CA VAL A 261 -14.12 -13.64 -11.56
C VAL A 261 -12.83 -13.11 -12.19
N PRO A 262 -12.54 -11.81 -12.10
CA PRO A 262 -11.33 -11.25 -12.70
C PRO A 262 -10.08 -11.79 -11.99
N GLY A 263 -8.97 -11.93 -12.72
CA GLY A 263 -7.71 -12.49 -12.22
C GLY A 263 -7.70 -14.01 -12.00
N ASP A 264 -8.74 -14.73 -12.44
CA ASP A 264 -8.72 -16.20 -12.51
C ASP A 264 -8.11 -16.68 -13.83
N ASP A 265 -6.82 -17.00 -13.78
CA ASP A 265 -6.04 -17.49 -14.92
C ASP A 265 -6.63 -18.73 -15.59
N THR A 266 -7.41 -19.53 -14.86
CA THR A 266 -7.98 -20.78 -15.41
C THR A 266 -9.11 -20.53 -16.41
N THR A 267 -9.73 -19.35 -16.34
CA THR A 267 -10.84 -18.96 -17.23
C THR A 267 -10.44 -17.84 -18.19
N GLN A 268 -9.28 -17.21 -18.00
CA GLN A 268 -8.80 -16.13 -18.86
C GLN A 268 -8.43 -16.65 -20.26
N VAL A 269 -8.95 -15.99 -21.30
CA VAL A 269 -8.74 -16.34 -22.71
C VAL A 269 -8.21 -15.16 -23.55
N GLY A 270 -8.11 -13.96 -22.97
CA GLY A 270 -7.57 -12.77 -23.63
C GLY A 270 -7.24 -11.65 -22.64
N LEU A 271 -6.33 -10.77 -23.04
CA LEU A 271 -5.90 -9.58 -22.31
C LEU A 271 -5.64 -8.45 -23.29
N GLY A 272 -6.48 -7.42 -23.27
CA GLY A 272 -6.30 -6.22 -24.08
C GLY A 272 -5.82 -5.05 -23.24
N LEU A 273 -4.86 -4.27 -23.77
CA LEU A 273 -4.45 -2.99 -23.18
C LEU A 273 -5.06 -1.83 -23.96
N TRP A 274 -5.40 -0.74 -23.29
CA TRP A 274 -6.05 0.39 -23.95
C TRP A 274 -5.09 1.18 -24.87
N GLY A 275 -3.80 1.27 -24.55
CA GLY A 275 -2.85 2.10 -25.28
C GLY A 275 -3.34 3.53 -25.42
N ALA A 276 -3.37 4.02 -26.66
CA ALA A 276 -3.88 5.33 -27.01
C ALA A 276 -5.42 5.40 -27.14
N THR A 277 -6.16 4.32 -26.88
CA THR A 277 -7.62 4.26 -27.00
C THR A 277 -8.27 5.21 -25.99
N PRO A 278 -8.96 6.28 -26.42
CA PRO A 278 -9.60 7.21 -25.49
C PRO A 278 -10.80 6.56 -24.80
N VAL A 279 -11.25 7.16 -23.69
CA VAL A 279 -12.55 6.80 -23.08
C VAL A 279 -13.66 6.95 -24.12
N GLY A 280 -14.53 5.93 -24.22
CA GLY A 280 -15.56 5.83 -25.27
C GLY A 280 -15.06 5.27 -26.62
N GLY A 281 -13.74 5.15 -26.81
CA GLY A 281 -13.16 4.40 -27.92
C GLY A 281 -13.27 2.89 -27.72
N ALA A 282 -12.87 2.10 -28.71
CA ALA A 282 -12.91 0.65 -28.63
C ALA A 282 -11.57 0.00 -29.00
N ALA A 283 -11.29 -1.14 -28.40
CA ALA A 283 -10.14 -1.98 -28.70
C ALA A 283 -10.60 -3.42 -28.97
N ASP A 284 -9.88 -4.09 -29.87
CA ASP A 284 -10.18 -5.46 -30.29
C ASP A 284 -9.20 -6.44 -29.64
N GLU A 285 -9.71 -7.58 -29.18
CA GLU A 285 -8.90 -8.71 -28.72
C GLU A 285 -9.31 -10.00 -29.42
N TYR A 286 -8.34 -10.72 -29.99
CA TYR A 286 -8.60 -11.99 -30.68
C TYR A 286 -8.49 -13.17 -29.71
N LEU A 287 -9.59 -13.89 -29.54
CA LEU A 287 -9.67 -15.08 -28.73
C LEU A 287 -9.39 -16.33 -29.58
N GLN A 288 -8.60 -17.25 -29.01
CA GLN A 288 -8.43 -18.60 -29.54
C GLN A 288 -9.78 -19.33 -29.65
N PRO A 289 -9.85 -20.44 -30.42
CA PRO A 289 -11.07 -21.24 -30.53
C PRO A 289 -11.62 -21.63 -29.15
N LEU A 290 -12.87 -21.25 -28.90
CA LEU A 290 -13.57 -21.55 -27.65
C LEU A 290 -14.12 -22.99 -27.66
N PRO A 291 -14.38 -23.60 -26.48
CA PRO A 291 -15.04 -24.89 -26.37
C PRO A 291 -16.35 -24.96 -27.15
N ALA A 292 -16.71 -26.14 -27.65
CA ALA A 292 -17.94 -26.32 -28.41
C ALA A 292 -19.19 -26.03 -27.57
N GLY A 293 -20.18 -25.35 -28.15
CA GLY A 293 -21.46 -25.06 -27.52
C GLY A 293 -21.52 -23.68 -26.84
N PRO A 294 -22.55 -23.43 -26.01
CA PRO A 294 -22.73 -22.14 -25.36
C PRO A 294 -21.59 -21.81 -24.38
N VAL A 295 -20.95 -20.66 -24.59
CA VAL A 295 -19.89 -20.12 -23.74
C VAL A 295 -20.29 -18.70 -23.33
N CYS A 296 -20.21 -18.38 -22.05
CA CYS A 296 -20.29 -17.01 -21.59
C CYS A 296 -18.90 -16.38 -21.59
N LEU A 297 -18.77 -15.23 -22.25
CA LEU A 297 -17.65 -14.33 -22.12
C LEU A 297 -17.94 -13.31 -21.03
N SER A 298 -17.06 -13.19 -20.05
CA SER A 298 -17.10 -12.12 -19.04
C SER A 298 -15.89 -11.21 -19.25
N VAL A 299 -16.15 -9.96 -19.61
CA VAL A 299 -15.10 -8.96 -19.86
C VAL A 299 -15.02 -8.03 -18.66
N TRP A 300 -13.80 -7.89 -18.12
CA TRP A 300 -13.52 -7.07 -16.95
C TRP A 300 -12.50 -5.98 -17.31
N GLN A 301 -12.94 -4.73 -17.38
CA GLN A 301 -12.04 -3.59 -17.47
C GLN A 301 -11.30 -3.38 -16.15
N PHE A 302 -10.04 -3.00 -16.21
CA PHE A 302 -9.24 -2.57 -15.05
C PHE A 302 -8.57 -1.22 -15.31
N ASP A 303 -8.35 -0.47 -14.22
CA ASP A 303 -7.70 0.84 -14.26
C ASP A 303 -6.17 0.74 -14.12
N GLN A 304 -5.50 1.91 -14.02
CA GLN A 304 -4.05 2.02 -13.77
C GLN A 304 -3.59 1.50 -12.40
N GLY A 305 -4.52 1.13 -11.54
CA GLY A 305 -4.27 0.43 -10.30
C GLY A 305 -4.68 -1.04 -10.41
N TYR A 306 -4.88 -1.61 -11.59
CA TYR A 306 -5.40 -2.97 -11.77
C TYR A 306 -6.67 -3.24 -10.93
N ASN A 307 -7.45 -2.20 -10.60
CA ASN A 307 -8.73 -2.37 -9.95
C ASN A 307 -9.75 -2.70 -11.02
N PHE A 308 -10.17 -3.97 -11.03
CA PHE A 308 -11.24 -4.39 -11.92
C PHE A 308 -12.54 -3.63 -11.64
N ALA A 309 -13.35 -3.46 -12.69
CA ALA A 309 -14.68 -2.92 -12.57
C ALA A 309 -15.53 -3.72 -11.57
N LEU A 310 -16.51 -3.07 -10.95
CA LEU A 310 -17.43 -3.72 -10.00
C LEU A 310 -18.37 -4.70 -10.70
N ALA A 311 -18.63 -4.49 -12.00
CA ALA A 311 -19.43 -5.38 -12.83
C ALA A 311 -18.75 -5.64 -14.18
N PRO A 312 -18.74 -6.90 -14.67
CA PRO A 312 -18.29 -7.22 -16.00
C PRO A 312 -19.38 -6.88 -17.03
N THR A 313 -18.98 -6.82 -18.29
CA THR A 313 -19.91 -6.98 -19.40
C THR A 313 -19.89 -8.43 -19.84
N THR A 314 -21.05 -9.07 -19.85
CA THR A 314 -21.17 -10.49 -20.18
C THR A 314 -21.89 -10.68 -21.51
N VAL A 315 -21.40 -11.60 -22.34
CA VAL A 315 -22.06 -11.97 -23.60
C VAL A 315 -22.01 -13.49 -23.82
N LEU A 316 -23.13 -14.07 -24.26
CA LEU A 316 -23.18 -15.49 -24.64
C LEU A 316 -22.79 -15.63 -26.11
N VAL A 317 -21.85 -16.53 -26.38
CA VAL A 317 -21.43 -16.92 -27.72
C VAL A 317 -21.57 -18.45 -27.87
N THR A 318 -21.59 -18.95 -29.10
CA THR A 318 -21.52 -20.39 -29.35
C THR A 318 -20.15 -20.73 -29.90
N GLY A 319 -19.31 -21.38 -29.11
CA GLY A 319 -18.00 -21.79 -29.55
C GLY A 319 -18.12 -22.86 -30.64
N PRO A 320 -17.35 -22.75 -31.74
CA PRO A 320 -17.42 -23.70 -32.85
C PRO A 320 -16.83 -25.08 -32.49
N GLY A 321 -16.19 -25.19 -31.32
CA GLY A 321 -15.35 -26.32 -30.95
C GLY A 321 -14.01 -26.30 -31.66
N ALA A 322 -13.02 -26.97 -31.06
CA ALA A 322 -11.84 -27.34 -31.82
C ALA A 322 -12.33 -28.24 -32.97
N ARG A 323 -12.19 -27.80 -34.22
CA ARG A 323 -12.26 -28.75 -35.33
C ARG A 323 -11.23 -29.81 -34.99
N THR A 324 -11.65 -31.05 -34.76
CA THR A 324 -10.74 -32.19 -34.72
C THR A 324 -9.91 -32.09 -35.97
N SER A 325 -8.64 -31.70 -35.82
CA SER A 325 -7.79 -31.32 -36.94
C SER A 325 -7.81 -32.44 -37.96
N ALA A 326 -8.41 -32.19 -39.13
CA ALA A 326 -8.12 -33.00 -40.29
C ALA A 326 -6.62 -32.79 -40.54
N ARG A 327 -5.82 -33.79 -40.16
CA ARG A 327 -4.35 -33.91 -40.30
C ARG A 327 -3.82 -33.03 -41.44
N THR A 328 -3.37 -31.81 -41.14
CA THR A 328 -2.84 -30.86 -42.13
C THR A 328 -1.37 -30.67 -41.85
N THR A 329 -0.54 -31.17 -42.76
CA THR A 329 0.93 -31.19 -42.71
C THR A 329 1.61 -29.92 -43.20
N ASP A 330 0.88 -28.87 -43.59
CA ASP A 330 1.49 -27.75 -44.32
C ASP A 330 0.97 -26.38 -43.88
N LEU A 331 1.40 -25.91 -42.70
CA LEU A 331 1.34 -24.47 -42.39
C LEU A 331 2.74 -23.96 -42.01
N PRO A 332 3.20 -22.84 -42.61
CA PRO A 332 4.49 -22.26 -42.28
C PRO A 332 4.51 -21.69 -40.85
N PRO A 333 5.68 -21.67 -40.19
CA PRO A 333 5.82 -21.20 -38.84
C PRO A 333 5.40 -19.73 -38.69
N ARG A 334 4.60 -19.43 -37.66
CA ARG A 334 4.27 -18.06 -37.27
C ARG A 334 5.52 -17.31 -36.80
N ALA A 335 5.67 -16.07 -37.25
CA ALA A 335 6.63 -15.13 -36.68
C ALA A 335 6.26 -14.81 -35.22
N ALA A 336 7.25 -14.81 -34.34
CA ALA A 336 7.08 -14.44 -32.93
C ALA A 336 6.69 -12.96 -32.81
N SER A 337 5.65 -12.66 -32.03
CA SER A 337 5.36 -11.28 -31.60
C SER A 337 6.52 -10.77 -30.74
N PRO A 338 7.06 -9.56 -30.98
CA PRO A 338 8.22 -9.02 -30.25
C PRO A 338 7.87 -8.35 -28.91
N VAL A 339 6.70 -8.62 -28.34
CA VAL A 339 6.35 -8.09 -27.02
C VAL A 339 6.48 -9.23 -26.00
N ALA A 340 7.73 -9.46 -25.59
CA ALA A 340 7.96 -10.02 -24.28
C ALA A 340 7.53 -8.96 -23.26
N VAL A 341 6.26 -9.02 -22.83
CA VAL A 341 5.96 -8.58 -21.48
C VAL A 341 6.82 -9.49 -20.62
N THR A 342 7.87 -8.97 -20.02
CA THR A 342 8.55 -9.63 -18.92
C THR A 342 7.46 -9.94 -17.90
N ARG A 343 7.02 -11.21 -17.89
CA ARG A 343 6.32 -11.79 -16.76
C ARG A 343 7.30 -11.67 -15.60
N PHE A 344 6.92 -10.87 -14.63
CA PHE A 344 7.57 -10.87 -13.33
C PHE A 344 6.94 -12.07 -12.60
N ASP A 345 7.72 -13.16 -12.51
CA ASP A 345 7.43 -14.35 -11.70
C ASP A 345 7.61 -14.04 -10.21
#